data_AF-A0A6N8AQ38-F1
#
_entry.id   AF-A0A6N8AQ38-F1
#
_cell.length_a   1.000
_cell.length_b   1.000
_cell.length_c   1.000
_cell.angle_alpha   90.00
_cell.angle_beta   90.00
_cell.angle_gamma   90.00
#
_symmetry.space_group_name_H-M   'P 1'
#
loop_
_entity.id
_entity.type
_entity.pdbx_description
1 polymer ?
#
loop_
_entity_poly.entity_id
_entity_poly.type
_entity_poly.pdbx_seq_one_letter_code
_entity_poly.pdbx_strand_id
1 'polypeptide(L)' 'MSKPITLTELLLEIGDDNLAMQPLGPAVTNMAKRRDYNEVSFATETPFSMKGLAKTGLVVWVDRDVFDAAVKRLKEHPND' A
#
# COMPACT_ATOMS: atom_id res chain seq x y z
N MET A 1 5.43 -5.05 -25.48
CA MET A 1 5.63 -4.55 -24.11
C MET A 1 4.92 -5.52 -23.17
N SER A 2 5.56 -6.01 -22.10
CA SER A 2 4.88 -6.89 -21.14
C SER A 2 3.78 -6.11 -20.42
N LYS A 3 2.63 -6.76 -20.19
CA LYS A 3 1.52 -6.18 -19.43
C LYS A 3 2.00 -5.77 -18.03
N PRO A 4 1.66 -4.56 -17.53
CA PRO A 4 1.98 -4.18 -16.16
C PRO A 4 1.20 -5.05 -15.16
N ILE A 5 1.87 -5.53 -14.11
CA ILE A 5 1.24 -6.26 -13.00
C ILE A 5 0.24 -5.34 -12.31
N THR A 6 -1.02 -5.77 -12.22
CA THR A 6 -2.04 -5.04 -11.47
C THR A 6 -1.93 -5.31 -9.98
N LEU A 7 -2.44 -4.39 -9.16
CA LEU A 7 -2.47 -4.57 -7.71
C LEU A 7 -3.21 -5.85 -7.32
N THR A 8 -4.35 -6.15 -7.95
CA THR A 8 -5.14 -7.36 -7.67
C THR A 8 -4.42 -8.65 -8.03
N GLU A 9 -3.71 -8.71 -9.15
CA GLU A 9 -2.89 -9.88 -9.51
C GLU A 9 -1.77 -10.10 -8.49
N LEU A 10 -1.13 -9.01 -8.05
CA LEU A 10 -0.08 -9.07 -7.03
C LEU A 10 -0.59 -9.56 -5.68
N LEU A 11 -1.71 -9.02 -5.19
CA LEU A 11 -2.29 -9.43 -3.91
C LEU A 11 -2.77 -10.89 -3.95
N LEU A 12 -3.38 -11.32 -5.07
CA LEU A 12 -3.80 -12.70 -5.25
C LEU A 12 -2.62 -13.67 -5.22
N GLU A 13 -1.51 -13.30 -5.86
CA GLU A 13 -0.28 -14.11 -5.90
C GLU A 13 0.42 -14.20 -4.53
N ILE A 14 0.35 -13.14 -3.72
CA ILE A 14 0.90 -13.13 -2.36
C ILE A 14 0.03 -13.98 -1.42
N GLY A 15 -1.29 -13.94 -1.60
CA GLY A 15 -2.26 -14.64 -0.76
C GLY A 15 -2.56 -13.89 0.55
N ASP A 16 -3.82 -13.91 0.97
CA ASP A 16 -4.34 -13.11 2.09
C ASP A 16 -3.62 -13.35 3.42
N ASP A 17 -3.15 -14.58 3.67
CA ASP A 17 -2.45 -14.94 4.91
C ASP A 17 -1.10 -14.23 5.06
N ASN A 18 -0.52 -13.74 3.96
CA ASN A 18 0.76 -13.02 3.95
C ASN A 18 0.59 -11.49 3.90
N LEU A 19 -0.65 -11.00 4.00
CA LEU A 19 -0.99 -9.59 3.87
C LEU A 19 -1.49 -9.03 5.20
N ALA A 20 -0.87 -7.94 5.65
CA ALA A 20 -1.41 -7.14 6.74
C ALA A 20 -1.88 -5.79 6.21
N MET A 21 -3.16 -5.50 6.42
CA MET A 21 -3.77 -4.24 6.03
C MET A 21 -3.72 -3.24 7.19
N GLN A 22 -3.25 -2.03 6.89
CA GLN A 22 -3.26 -0.93 7.83
C GLN A 22 -3.90 0.29 7.14
N PRO A 23 -5.11 0.71 7.53
CA PRO A 23 -5.68 1.94 7.00
C PRO A 23 -4.84 3.13 7.47
N LEU A 24 -4.53 4.07 6.56
CA LEU A 24 -3.64 5.18 6.89
C LEU A 24 -4.20 6.15 7.94
N GLY A 25 -5.54 6.29 8.02
CA GLY A 25 -6.18 7.17 9.00
C GLY A 25 -5.85 6.79 10.45
N PRO A 26 -6.05 5.53 10.86
CA PRO A 26 -5.68 5.03 12.20
C PRO A 26 -4.20 4.62 12.37
N ALA A 27 -3.43 4.46 11.29
CA ALA A 27 -2.02 4.00 11.30
C ALA A 27 -1.03 4.95 11.97
N VAL A 28 -1.47 6.17 12.30
CA VAL A 28 -0.65 7.22 12.86
C VAL A 28 -0.33 6.89 14.33
N THR A 29 0.70 6.07 14.56
CA THR A 29 1.07 5.53 15.89
C THR A 29 2.03 6.43 16.67
N ASN A 30 2.96 7.08 15.97
CA ASN A 30 3.80 8.11 16.55
C ASN A 30 3.77 9.30 15.63
N MET A 31 2.95 10.23 16.04
CA MET A 31 3.03 11.56 15.55
C MET A 31 4.27 12.11 16.42
N ALA A 32 5.46 12.45 15.90
CA ALA A 32 6.46 13.38 16.53
C ALA A 32 6.01 14.86 16.80
N LYS A 33 5.56 15.21 18.01
CA LYS A 33 5.21 16.61 18.35
C LYS A 33 6.44 17.51 18.27
N ARG A 34 6.52 18.29 17.17
CA ARG A 34 7.06 19.66 17.22
C ARG A 34 6.15 20.46 18.17
N ARG A 35 6.33 21.76 18.41
CA ARG A 35 5.44 22.43 19.40
C ARG A 35 3.94 22.15 19.15
N ASP A 36 3.55 21.85 17.91
CA ASP A 36 2.14 21.73 17.50
C ASP A 36 1.67 20.45 16.75
N TYR A 37 2.51 19.65 16.05
CA TYR A 37 2.04 18.45 15.31
C TYR A 37 3.18 17.57 14.79
N ASN A 38 2.79 16.50 14.08
CA ASN A 38 3.68 15.42 13.75
C ASN A 38 3.47 14.78 12.36
N GLU A 39 4.53 14.22 11.77
CA GLU A 39 4.64 14.07 10.31
C GLU A 39 4.94 12.65 9.81
N VAL A 40 4.05 12.15 8.94
CA VAL A 40 4.28 11.08 7.96
C VAL A 40 3.76 11.63 6.62
N SER A 41 4.66 11.95 5.69
CA SER A 41 4.34 12.71 4.46
C SER A 41 4.24 11.78 3.25
N PHE A 42 3.04 11.67 2.67
CA PHE A 42 2.81 11.10 1.35
C PHE A 42 2.09 12.13 0.48
N ALA A 43 2.62 12.42 -0.70
CA ALA A 43 2.00 13.34 -1.65
C ALA A 43 0.92 12.59 -2.45
N THR A 44 -0.26 13.20 -2.60
CA THR A 44 -1.34 12.67 -3.42
C THR A 44 -2.07 13.82 -4.13
N GLU A 45 -2.55 13.58 -5.34
CA GLU A 45 -3.41 14.51 -6.09
C GLU A 45 -4.85 14.54 -5.56
N THR A 46 -5.16 13.75 -4.53
CA THR A 46 -6.51 13.64 -3.97
C THR A 46 -6.91 14.95 -3.29
N PRO A 47 -8.08 15.54 -3.63
CA PRO A 47 -8.59 16.75 -2.98
C PRO A 47 -8.78 16.59 -1.46
N PHE A 48 -8.52 17.65 -0.69
CA PHE A 48 -8.72 17.70 0.77
C PHE A 48 -9.89 18.63 1.13
N SER A 49 -10.75 18.20 2.06
CA SER A 49 -11.94 18.94 2.52
C SER A 49 -12.03 18.97 4.05
N MET A 50 -13.03 19.65 4.61
CA MET A 50 -13.33 19.64 6.06
C MET A 50 -13.61 18.23 6.63
N LYS A 51 -13.84 17.22 5.76
CA LYS A 51 -14.02 15.80 6.12
C LYS A 51 -12.75 14.95 5.91
N GLY A 52 -11.62 15.57 5.56
CA GLY A 52 -10.37 14.88 5.19
C GLY A 52 -10.20 14.73 3.67
N LEU A 53 -9.30 13.82 3.27
CA LEU A 53 -9.05 13.46 1.87
C LEU A 53 -10.31 12.87 1.23
N ALA A 54 -10.55 13.19 -0.05
CA ALA A 54 -11.65 12.63 -0.83
C ALA A 54 -11.53 11.11 -1.07
N LYS A 55 -10.36 10.53 -0.81
CA LYS A 55 -10.07 9.09 -0.90
C LYS A 55 -9.37 8.64 0.38
N THR A 56 -9.61 7.40 0.77
CA THR A 56 -8.88 6.75 1.88
C THR A 56 -7.63 6.08 1.32
N GLY A 57 -6.52 6.21 2.03
CA GLY A 57 -5.29 5.49 1.73
C GLY A 57 -5.13 4.23 2.57
N LEU A 58 -4.53 3.21 1.98
CA LEU A 58 -4.25 1.92 2.61
C LEU A 58 -2.76 1.62 2.50
N VAL A 59 -2.16 1.12 3.57
CA VAL A 59 -0.84 0.47 3.53
C VAL A 59 -1.06 -1.03 3.57
N VAL A 60 -0.39 -1.73 2.66
CA VAL A 60 -0.34 -3.18 2.64
C VAL A 60 1.07 -3.58 3.01
N TRP A 61 1.20 -4.32 4.10
CA TRP A 61 2.45 -4.91 4.55
C TRP A 61 2.53 -6.35 4.08
N VAL A 62 3.70 -6.72 3.60
CA VAL A 62 4.04 -8.07 3.14
C VAL A 62 5.52 -8.30 3.45
N ASP A 63 5.87 -9.51 3.80
CA ASP A 63 7.28 -9.88 3.97
C ASP A 63 8.02 -9.74 2.63
N ARG A 64 9.24 -9.19 2.71
CA ARG A 64 9.98 -8.77 1.51
C ARG A 64 10.26 -9.94 0.56
N ASP A 65 10.62 -11.09 1.09
CA ASP A 65 10.90 -12.31 0.33
C ASP A 65 9.64 -12.88 -0.34
N VAL A 66 8.49 -12.83 0.33
CA VAL A 66 7.20 -13.20 -0.25
C VAL A 66 6.83 -12.27 -1.42
N PHE A 67 7.02 -10.96 -1.25
CA PHE A 67 6.79 -9.97 -2.31
C PHE A 67 7.69 -10.21 -3.53
N ASP A 68 9.00 -10.39 -3.31
CA ASP A 68 9.96 -10.59 -4.40
C ASP A 68 9.66 -11.88 -5.18
N ALA A 69 9.27 -12.94 -4.48
CA ALA A 69 8.88 -14.21 -5.09
C ALA A 69 7.59 -14.08 -5.93
N ALA A 70 6.58 -13.37 -5.43
CA ALA A 70 5.34 -13.11 -6.16
C ALA A 70 5.58 -12.30 -7.45
N VAL A 71 6.37 -11.22 -7.35
CA VAL A 71 6.72 -10.39 -8.52
C VAL A 71 7.50 -11.20 -9.56
N LYS A 72 8.42 -12.07 -9.13
CA LYS A 72 9.16 -12.95 -10.03
C LYS A 72 8.22 -13.90 -10.77
N ARG A 73 7.31 -14.58 -10.06
CA ARG A 73 6.37 -15.54 -10.66
C ARG A 73 5.43 -14.88 -11.67
N LEU A 74 4.89 -13.69 -11.36
CA LEU A 74 4.01 -12.95 -12.28
C LEU A 74 4.72 -12.42 -13.54
N LYS A 75 6.04 -12.22 -13.47
CA LYS A 75 6.85 -11.85 -14.65
C LYS A 75 7.21 -13.06 -15.52
N GLU A 76 7.41 -14.22 -14.89
CA GLU A 76 7.76 -15.47 -15.58
C GLU A 76 6.52 -16.16 -16.17
N HIS A 77 5.36 -16.04 -15.49
CA HIS A 77 4.07 -16.56 -15.91
C HIS A 77 3.00 -15.47 -15.78
N PRO A 78 2.95 -14.49 -16.71
CA PRO A 78 1.85 -13.53 -16.73
C PRO A 78 0.56 -14.31 -16.98
N ASN A 79 -0.32 -14.39 -15.98
CA ASN A 79 -1.60 -15.13 -16.02
C ASN A 79 -2.22 -15.11 -17.44
N ASP A 80 -2.32 -16.30 -18.05
CA ASP A 80 -2.92 -16.53 -19.38
C ASP A 80 -4.39 -16.07 -19.45
#